data_AF-A0AA40IBX7-F1
#
_entry.id   AF-A0AA40IBX7-F1
#
_cell.length_a   1.000
_cell.length_b   1.000
_cell.length_c   1.000
_cell.angle_alpha   90.00
_cell.angle_beta   90.00
_cell.angle_gamma   90.00
#
_symmetry.space_group_name_H-M   'P 1'
#
loop_
_entity.id
_entity.type
_entity.pdbx_description
1 polymer ?
#
loop_
_entity_poly.entity_id
_entity_poly.type
_entity_poly.pdbx_seq_one_letter_code
_entity_poly.pdbx_strand_id
1 'polypeptide(L)'
;MEVIEIQCDTNLKEKFSEVGVPEVYKYLPARLENTQKLRVKLFPCLEALIGLFTIMKGNKPPVRSRITDIHFGLFQKIQEEGTPPSSFYEASITLIPKPDKDNTMKEHYRPISLMNIDAKILNKVLANRIQQYIRKIINHDQVGFILGMQGWYNIRKSINVIHHIKKLRPRAPGSG
;
A
#
# COMPACT_ATOMS: atom_id res chain seq x y z
N MET A 1 6.46 -6.63 13.35
CA MET A 1 7.84 -6.91 13.77
C MET A 1 8.70 -7.32 12.60
N GLU A 2 8.31 -8.31 11.78
CA GLU A 2 9.12 -8.83 10.64
C GLU A 2 9.65 -7.77 9.66
N VAL A 3 8.87 -6.75 9.28
CA VAL A 3 9.32 -5.71 8.34
C VAL A 3 10.48 -4.88 8.89
N ILE A 4 10.45 -4.54 10.18
CA ILE A 4 11.52 -3.78 10.84
C ILE A 4 12.77 -4.67 10.94
N GLU A 5 12.60 -5.96 11.25
CA GLU A 5 13.72 -6.91 11.30
C GLU A 5 14.39 -7.08 9.93
N ILE A 6 13.63 -7.22 8.85
CA ILE A 6 14.14 -7.26 7.47
C ILE A 6 14.88 -5.96 7.12
N GLN A 7 14.33 -4.81 7.52
CA GLN A 7 14.95 -3.50 7.30
C GLN A 7 16.18 -3.25 8.17
N CYS A 8 16.42 -4.05 9.21
CA CYS A 8 17.59 -3.95 10.07
C CYS A 8 18.64 -5.03 9.80
N ASP A 9 18.32 -6.05 8.99
CA ASP A 9 19.23 -7.16 8.68
C ASP A 9 20.20 -6.78 7.55
N THR A 10 21.45 -6.50 7.94
CA THR A 10 22.52 -6.06 7.03
C THR A 10 22.88 -7.12 5.99
N ASN A 11 22.87 -8.40 6.36
CA ASN A 11 23.13 -9.50 5.44
C ASN A 11 22.00 -9.63 4.41
N LEU A 12 20.75 -9.49 4.85
CA LEU A 12 19.61 -9.55 3.93
C LEU A 12 19.59 -8.36 2.96
N LYS A 13 20.05 -7.18 3.40
CA LYS A 13 20.22 -6.00 2.54
C LYS A 13 21.32 -6.15 1.49
N GLU A 14 22.45 -6.72 1.87
CA GLU A 14 23.51 -7.06 0.91
C GLU A 14 23.00 -8.09 -0.09
N LYS A 15 22.34 -9.15 0.39
CA LYS A 15 21.76 -10.16 -0.49
C LYS A 15 20.68 -9.59 -1.40
N PHE A 16 19.85 -8.66 -0.91
CA PHE A 16 18.89 -7.93 -1.73
C PHE A 16 19.56 -7.15 -2.87
N SER A 17 20.69 -6.49 -2.57
CA SER A 17 21.47 -5.74 -3.56
C SER A 17 22.14 -6.66 -4.59
N GLU A 18 22.50 -7.89 -4.19
CA GLU A 18 23.15 -8.89 -5.03
C GLU A 18 22.18 -9.64 -5.96
N VAL A 19 21.05 -10.13 -5.43
CA VAL A 19 20.15 -11.05 -6.15
C VAL A 19 18.80 -10.45 -6.53
N GLY A 20 18.48 -9.26 -5.99
CA GLY A 20 17.21 -8.58 -6.24
C GLY A 20 15.97 -9.26 -5.63
N VAL A 21 14.81 -8.66 -5.89
CA VAL A 21 13.51 -9.08 -5.35
C VAL A 21 13.14 -10.55 -5.62
N PRO A 22 13.37 -11.18 -6.80
CA PRO A 22 12.84 -12.53 -7.06
C PRO A 22 13.48 -13.60 -6.18
N GLU A 23 14.77 -13.41 -5.88
CA GLU A 23 15.62 -14.43 -5.29
C GLU A 23 15.91 -14.17 -3.80
N VAL A 24 15.83 -12.92 -3.34
CA VAL A 24 16.09 -12.56 -1.92
C VAL A 24 15.21 -13.34 -0.95
N TYR A 25 14.00 -13.71 -1.36
CA TYR A 25 13.06 -14.47 -0.54
C TYR A 25 13.54 -15.89 -0.21
N LYS A 26 14.44 -16.49 -1.01
CA LYS A 26 15.04 -17.80 -0.71
C LYS A 26 16.01 -17.74 0.48
N TYR A 27 16.49 -16.54 0.79
CA TYR A 27 17.44 -16.26 1.87
C TYR A 27 16.78 -15.70 3.12
N LEU A 28 15.44 -15.55 3.13
CA LEU A 28 14.70 -15.14 4.33
C LEU A 28 14.84 -16.19 5.43
N PRO A 29 15.24 -15.80 6.66
CA PRO A 29 15.23 -16.67 7.82
C PRO A 29 13.89 -17.38 8.01
N ALA A 30 13.91 -18.66 8.37
CA ALA A 30 12.71 -19.49 8.57
C ALA A 30 11.71 -18.91 9.60
N ARG A 31 12.19 -18.05 10.51
CA ARG A 31 11.36 -17.31 11.49
C ARG A 31 10.50 -16.21 10.87
N LEU A 32 10.72 -15.81 9.62
CA LEU A 32 9.95 -14.79 8.89
C LEU A 32 8.90 -15.45 7.98
N GLU A 33 8.14 -16.36 8.58
CA GLU A 33 7.20 -17.24 7.89
C GLU A 33 6.07 -16.46 7.18
N ASN A 34 5.65 -15.31 7.73
CA ASN A 34 4.61 -14.48 7.11
C ASN A 34 5.11 -13.77 5.85
N THR A 35 6.37 -13.36 5.83
CA THR A 35 7.02 -12.73 4.68
C THR A 35 7.24 -13.75 3.55
N GLN A 36 7.65 -14.98 3.87
CA GLN A 36 7.72 -16.08 2.89
C GLN A 36 6.33 -16.43 2.33
N LYS A 37 5.30 -16.48 3.19
CA LYS A 37 3.89 -16.65 2.77
C LYS A 37 3.40 -15.50 1.88
N LEU A 38 3.96 -14.29 2.00
CA LEU A 38 3.62 -13.15 1.16
C LEU A 38 4.02 -13.36 -0.31
N ARG A 39 5.20 -13.95 -0.58
CA ARG A 39 5.64 -14.35 -1.93
C ARG A 39 4.64 -15.33 -2.57
N VAL A 40 4.24 -16.35 -1.80
CA VAL A 40 3.25 -17.35 -2.22
C VAL A 40 1.87 -16.73 -2.42
N LYS A 41 1.56 -15.59 -1.79
CA LYS A 41 0.30 -14.85 -2.00
C LYS A 41 0.36 -13.81 -3.13
N LEU A 42 1.56 -13.31 -3.46
CA LEU A 42 1.80 -12.35 -4.54
C LEU A 42 1.68 -13.02 -5.92
N PHE A 43 2.20 -14.24 -6.08
CA PHE A 43 2.10 -15.02 -7.31
C PHE A 43 0.63 -15.25 -7.76
N PRO A 44 -0.28 -15.70 -6.88
CA PRO A 44 -1.71 -15.79 -7.19
C PRO A 44 -2.38 -14.43 -7.47
N CYS A 45 -1.76 -13.29 -7.17
CA CYS A 45 -2.29 -11.97 -7.56
C CYS A 45 -2.03 -11.71 -9.04
N LEU A 46 -0.84 -12.08 -9.50
CA LEU A 46 -0.42 -11.90 -10.88
C LEU A 46 -1.21 -12.81 -11.82
N GLU A 47 -1.44 -14.06 -11.40
CA GLU A 47 -2.35 -15.00 -12.06
C GLU A 47 -3.79 -14.47 -12.16
N ALA A 48 -4.31 -13.88 -11.07
CA ALA A 48 -5.65 -13.29 -11.07
C ALA A 48 -5.74 -12.06 -12.01
N LEU A 49 -4.67 -11.27 -12.11
CA LEU A 49 -4.56 -10.15 -13.04
C LEU A 49 -4.55 -10.64 -14.49
N ILE A 50 -3.71 -11.64 -14.80
CA ILE A 50 -3.63 -12.29 -16.11
C ILE A 50 -5.02 -12.83 -16.50
N GLY A 51 -5.66 -13.62 -15.64
CA GLY A 51 -7.00 -14.15 -15.89
C GLY A 51 -8.06 -13.07 -16.13
N LEU A 52 -8.06 -11.99 -15.33
CA LEU A 52 -8.96 -10.84 -15.53
C LEU A 52 -8.75 -10.20 -16.91
N PHE A 53 -7.48 -9.96 -17.27
CA PHE A 53 -7.14 -9.37 -18.56
C PHE A 53 -7.51 -10.28 -19.74
N THR A 54 -7.34 -11.60 -19.61
CA THR A 54 -7.81 -12.59 -20.60
C THR A 54 -9.32 -12.49 -20.81
N ILE A 55 -10.12 -12.43 -19.74
CA ILE A 55 -11.58 -12.26 -19.83
C ILE A 55 -11.91 -10.91 -20.48
N MET A 56 -11.18 -9.86 -20.10
CA MET A 56 -11.37 -8.51 -20.64
C MET A 56 -11.08 -8.39 -22.14
N LYS A 57 -10.26 -9.27 -22.73
CA LYS A 57 -10.03 -9.31 -24.19
C LYS A 57 -11.25 -9.81 -24.97
N GLY A 58 -12.07 -10.68 -24.38
CA GLY A 58 -13.18 -11.35 -25.09
C GLY A 58 -14.37 -10.45 -25.46
N ASN A 59 -14.47 -9.22 -24.96
CA ASN A 59 -15.70 -8.40 -25.05
C ASN A 59 -15.45 -6.89 -25.26
N LYS A 60 -14.43 -6.49 -26.04
CA LYS A 60 -14.07 -5.07 -26.17
C LYS A 60 -13.78 -4.59 -27.59
N PRO A 61 -14.00 -3.29 -27.88
CA PRO A 61 -13.59 -2.67 -29.14
C PRO A 61 -12.06 -2.70 -29.32
N PRO A 62 -11.54 -2.67 -30.57
CA PRO A 62 -10.14 -2.92 -30.89
C PRO A 62 -9.15 -2.03 -30.11
N VAL A 63 -9.49 -0.76 -29.90
CA VAL A 63 -8.65 0.19 -29.13
C VAL A 63 -8.51 -0.23 -27.67
N ARG A 64 -9.61 -0.65 -27.03
CA ARG A 64 -9.57 -1.13 -25.64
C ARG A 64 -8.92 -2.51 -25.52
N SER A 65 -9.02 -3.34 -26.57
CA SER A 65 -8.26 -4.60 -26.65
C SER A 65 -6.78 -4.31 -26.59
N ARG A 66 -6.26 -3.42 -27.45
CA ARG A 66 -4.82 -3.09 -27.49
C ARG A 66 -4.24 -2.65 -26.14
N ILE A 67 -4.95 -1.79 -25.41
CA ILE A 67 -4.53 -1.37 -24.07
C ILE A 67 -4.50 -2.56 -23.10
N THR A 68 -5.54 -3.38 -23.12
CA THR A 68 -5.64 -4.61 -22.32
C THR A 68 -4.52 -5.61 -22.69
N ASP A 69 -4.16 -5.70 -23.97
CA ASP A 69 -3.12 -6.59 -24.51
C ASP A 69 -1.72 -6.20 -24.02
N ILE A 70 -1.40 -4.91 -23.99
CA ILE A 70 -0.10 -4.39 -23.53
C ILE A 70 0.09 -4.69 -22.04
N HIS A 71 -0.90 -4.37 -21.21
CA HIS A 71 -0.86 -4.66 -19.78
C HIS A 71 -0.76 -6.17 -19.51
N PHE A 72 -1.53 -6.96 -20.26
CA PHE A 72 -1.51 -8.42 -20.14
C PHE A 72 -0.13 -9.01 -20.43
N GLY A 73 0.47 -8.66 -21.57
CA GLY A 73 1.80 -9.17 -21.94
C GLY A 73 2.87 -8.74 -20.93
N LEU A 74 2.76 -7.52 -20.40
CA LEU A 74 3.64 -7.05 -19.32
C LEU A 74 3.53 -7.92 -18.07
N PHE A 75 2.32 -8.19 -17.57
CA PHE A 75 2.16 -8.99 -16.36
C PHE A 75 2.54 -10.46 -16.55
N GLN A 76 2.37 -11.02 -17.75
CA GLN A 76 2.92 -12.34 -18.10
C GLN A 76 4.46 -12.35 -18.01
N LYS A 77 5.10 -11.34 -18.59
CA LYS A 77 6.56 -11.20 -18.51
C LYS A 77 7.07 -11.07 -17.07
N ILE A 78 6.39 -10.28 -16.24
CA ILE A 78 6.70 -10.16 -14.80
C ILE A 78 6.56 -11.51 -14.09
N GLN A 79 5.60 -12.33 -14.51
CA GLN A 79 5.41 -13.66 -13.93
C GLN A 79 6.53 -14.62 -14.30
N GLU A 80 6.93 -14.61 -15.57
CA GLU A 80 8.00 -15.45 -16.11
C GLU A 80 9.38 -15.05 -15.53
N GLU A 81 9.69 -13.76 -15.51
CA GLU A 81 10.99 -13.23 -15.07
C GLU A 81 11.06 -13.05 -13.54
N GLY A 82 9.92 -12.99 -12.85
CA GLY A 82 9.82 -12.76 -11.40
C GLY A 82 10.17 -11.35 -10.95
N THR A 83 10.58 -10.46 -11.86
CA THR A 83 10.90 -9.04 -11.60
C THR A 83 9.94 -8.10 -12.33
N PRO A 84 9.61 -6.94 -11.73
CA PRO A 84 9.02 -5.84 -12.49
C PRO A 84 10.09 -5.14 -13.36
N PRO A 85 9.70 -4.53 -14.49
CA PRO A 85 10.63 -3.71 -15.30
C PRO A 85 11.16 -2.50 -14.52
N SER A 86 12.31 -1.97 -14.92
CA SER A 86 12.92 -0.78 -14.31
C SER A 86 11.99 0.44 -14.28
N SER A 87 11.14 0.60 -15.29
CA SER A 87 10.17 1.70 -15.39
C SER A 87 9.10 1.71 -14.29
N PHE A 88 8.95 0.64 -13.51
CA PHE A 88 8.10 0.64 -12.32
C PHE A 88 8.67 1.50 -11.18
N TYR A 89 9.99 1.70 -11.17
CA TYR A 89 10.71 2.48 -10.16
C TYR A 89 10.89 3.96 -10.58
N GLU A 90 10.46 4.31 -11.80
CA GLU A 90 10.51 5.67 -12.31
C GLU A 90 9.23 6.44 -11.99
N ALA A 91 9.38 7.74 -11.71
CA ALA A 91 8.26 8.66 -11.52
C ALA A 91 8.61 10.07 -11.99
N SER A 92 7.65 10.74 -12.62
CA SER A 92 7.77 12.17 -12.93
C SER A 92 7.24 12.98 -11.75
N ILE A 93 8.00 13.95 -11.25
CA ILE A 93 7.57 14.80 -10.14
C ILE A 93 6.90 16.06 -10.70
N THR A 94 5.69 16.34 -10.26
CA THR A 94 4.97 17.59 -10.56
C THR A 94 4.69 18.35 -9.27
N LEU A 95 4.81 19.67 -9.30
CA LEU A 95 4.58 20.53 -8.14
C LEU A 95 3.14 21.07 -8.15
N ILE A 96 2.44 20.94 -7.02
CA ILE A 96 1.11 21.52 -6.82
C ILE A 96 1.19 22.64 -5.78
N PRO A 97 0.82 23.89 -6.11
CA PRO A 97 0.83 24.97 -5.12
C PRO A 97 -0.13 24.68 -3.96
N LYS A 98 0.24 25.08 -2.75
CA LYS A 98 -0.66 25.12 -1.60
C LYS A 98 -1.64 26.29 -1.80
N PRO A 99 -2.95 26.09 -1.53
CA PRO A 99 -3.89 27.20 -1.58
C PRO A 99 -3.45 28.29 -0.58
N ASP A 100 -3.78 29.54 -0.91
CA ASP A 100 -3.59 30.71 -0.04
C ASP A 100 -2.13 30.97 0.39
N LYS A 101 -1.18 30.56 -0.46
CA LYS A 101 0.26 30.74 -0.26
C LYS A 101 0.92 31.37 -1.48
N ASP A 102 2.00 32.10 -1.24
CA ASP A 102 2.79 32.74 -2.30
C ASP A 102 3.48 31.69 -3.19
N ASN A 103 3.22 31.76 -4.50
CA ASN A 103 3.74 30.83 -5.50
C ASN A 103 5.23 31.07 -5.86
N THR A 104 5.87 32.12 -5.35
CA THR A 104 7.31 32.34 -5.53
C THR A 104 8.18 31.49 -4.59
N MET A 105 7.60 31.03 -3.47
CA MET A 105 8.33 30.25 -2.46
C MET A 105 8.20 28.75 -2.71
N LYS A 106 9.34 28.06 -2.86
CA LYS A 106 9.37 26.62 -3.14
C LYS A 106 8.74 25.76 -2.02
N GLU A 107 8.83 26.17 -0.74
CA GLU A 107 8.18 25.46 0.38
C GLU A 107 6.63 25.47 0.31
N HIS A 108 6.07 26.35 -0.51
CA HIS A 108 4.62 26.46 -0.71
C HIS A 108 4.09 25.47 -1.74
N TYR A 109 4.93 24.64 -2.34
CA TYR A 109 4.50 23.58 -3.24
C TYR A 109 4.45 22.22 -2.53
N ARG A 110 3.59 21.34 -3.06
CA ARG A 110 3.49 19.93 -2.72
C ARG A 110 3.99 19.13 -3.91
N PRO A 111 5.15 18.45 -3.83
CA PRO A 111 5.57 17.55 -4.88
C PRO A 111 4.66 16.32 -4.92
N ILE A 112 4.26 15.91 -6.13
CA ILE A 112 3.52 14.68 -6.39
C ILE A 112 4.29 13.85 -7.42
N SER A 113 4.59 12.61 -7.05
CA SER A 113 5.21 11.63 -7.93
C SER A 113 4.16 10.95 -8.81
N LEU A 114 4.24 11.16 -10.11
CA LEU A 114 3.45 10.49 -11.13
C LEU A 114 4.13 9.19 -11.52
N MET A 115 3.74 8.10 -10.85
CA MET A 115 4.22 6.75 -11.16
C MET A 115 3.58 6.16 -12.41
N ASN A 116 4.28 5.20 -13.00
CA ASN A 116 3.79 4.32 -14.06
C ASN A 116 2.39 3.75 -13.74
N ILE A 117 1.51 3.72 -14.74
CA ILE A 117 0.13 3.23 -14.62
C ILE A 117 0.06 1.74 -14.29
N ASP A 118 0.96 0.92 -14.84
CA ASP A 118 1.04 -0.52 -14.60
C ASP A 118 1.37 -0.82 -13.15
N ALA A 119 2.32 -0.07 -12.58
CA ALA A 119 2.66 -0.13 -11.17
C ALA A 119 1.46 0.25 -10.30
N LYS A 120 0.68 1.27 -10.69
CA LYS A 120 -0.55 1.67 -9.98
C LYS A 120 -1.63 0.58 -10.05
N ILE A 121 -1.80 -0.08 -11.19
CA ILE A 121 -2.75 -1.19 -11.36
C ILE A 121 -2.35 -2.35 -10.43
N LEU A 122 -1.08 -2.77 -10.46
CA LEU A 122 -0.58 -3.83 -9.60
C LEU A 122 -0.77 -3.49 -8.12
N ASN A 123 -0.37 -2.29 -7.70
CA ASN A 123 -0.53 -1.81 -6.33
C ASN A 123 -2.01 -1.79 -5.89
N LYS A 124 -2.94 -1.42 -6.77
CA LYS A 124 -4.36 -1.41 -6.46
C LYS A 124 -4.90 -2.82 -6.22
N VAL A 125 -4.50 -3.80 -7.02
CA VAL A 125 -4.88 -5.21 -6.83
C VAL A 125 -4.33 -5.77 -5.53
N LEU A 126 -3.04 -5.51 -5.25
CA LEU A 126 -2.41 -5.91 -3.99
C LEU A 126 -3.11 -5.28 -2.79
N ALA A 127 -3.39 -3.97 -2.84
CA ALA A 127 -4.09 -3.26 -1.78
C ALA A 127 -5.47 -3.87 -1.51
N ASN A 128 -6.26 -4.15 -2.56
CA ASN A 128 -7.58 -4.76 -2.40
C ASN A 128 -7.50 -6.16 -1.74
N ARG A 129 -6.50 -6.97 -2.09
CA ARG A 129 -6.31 -8.30 -1.46
C ARG A 129 -5.84 -8.22 -0.01
N ILE A 130 -4.99 -7.25 0.31
CA ILE A 130 -4.46 -7.03 1.65
C ILE A 130 -5.53 -6.39 2.56
N GLN A 131 -6.46 -5.62 2.00
CA GLN A 131 -7.51 -4.89 2.73
C GLN A 131 -8.34 -5.78 3.66
N GLN A 132 -8.64 -7.02 3.27
CA GLN A 132 -9.38 -7.97 4.11
C GLN A 132 -8.62 -8.40 5.38
N TYR A 133 -7.28 -8.35 5.33
CA TYR A 133 -6.42 -8.72 6.45
C TYR A 133 -6.01 -7.52 7.29
N ILE A 134 -5.92 -6.33 6.69
CA ILE A 134 -5.54 -5.08 7.37
C ILE A 134 -6.33 -4.90 8.66
N ARG A 135 -7.65 -5.09 8.63
CA ARG A 135 -8.52 -4.93 9.82
C ARG A 135 -8.18 -5.88 10.98
N LYS A 136 -7.55 -7.03 10.70
CA LYS A 136 -7.15 -8.01 11.73
C LYS A 136 -5.77 -7.71 12.32
N ILE A 137 -4.93 -6.98 11.59
CA ILE A 137 -3.52 -6.75 11.92
C ILE A 137 -3.33 -5.37 12.58
N ILE A 138 -4.10 -4.37 12.15
CA ILE A 138 -4.02 -3.01 12.70
C ILE A 138 -4.77 -2.90 14.03
N ASN A 139 -4.38 -1.93 14.85
CA ASN A 139 -5.08 -1.59 16.08
C ASN A 139 -6.53 -1.12 15.78
N HIS A 140 -7.49 -1.51 16.63
CA HIS A 140 -8.89 -1.11 16.54
C HIS A 140 -9.13 0.41 16.61
N ASP A 141 -8.18 1.20 17.11
CA ASP A 141 -8.24 2.65 17.15
C ASP A 141 -7.70 3.32 15.86
N GLN A 142 -7.06 2.57 14.97
CA GLN A 142 -6.56 3.11 13.71
C GLN A 142 -7.70 3.30 12.71
N VAL A 143 -8.15 4.55 12.53
CA VAL A 143 -9.22 4.90 11.59
C VAL A 143 -8.71 5.36 10.22
N GLY A 144 -7.45 5.79 10.14
CA GLY A 144 -6.88 6.37 8.93
C GLY A 144 -6.63 5.31 7.86
N PHE A 145 -7.06 5.59 6.63
CA PHE A 145 -6.84 4.72 5.46
C PHE A 145 -7.44 3.30 5.57
N ILE A 146 -8.41 3.10 6.47
CA ILE A 146 -9.11 1.82 6.64
C ILE A 146 -10.51 1.92 6.03
N LEU A 147 -10.84 0.97 5.15
CA LEU A 147 -12.14 0.94 4.51
C LEU A 147 -13.26 0.88 5.54
N GLY A 148 -14.25 1.77 5.40
CA GLY A 148 -15.41 1.85 6.29
C GLY A 148 -15.16 2.57 7.61
N MET A 149 -13.92 2.98 7.91
CA MET A 149 -13.62 3.82 9.06
C MET A 149 -13.58 5.29 8.62
N GLN A 150 -14.14 6.16 9.45
CA GLN A 150 -14.22 7.60 9.21
C GLN A 150 -13.55 8.35 10.36
N GLY A 151 -12.98 9.53 10.07
CA GLY A 151 -12.36 10.38 11.08
C GLY A 151 -13.31 10.75 12.23
N TRP A 152 -14.61 10.83 11.96
CA TRP A 152 -15.63 11.09 12.98
C TRP A 152 -15.67 10.06 14.12
N TYR A 153 -15.30 8.80 13.86
CA TYR A 153 -15.22 7.78 14.92
C TYR A 153 -14.25 8.20 16.02
N ASN A 154 -13.12 8.83 15.66
CA ASN A 154 -12.15 9.33 16.63
C ASN A 154 -12.69 10.51 17.41
N ILE A 155 -13.40 11.44 16.76
CA ILE A 155 -14.03 12.59 17.43
C ILE A 155 -15.01 12.09 18.50
N ARG A 156 -15.88 11.14 18.14
CA ARG A 156 -16.86 10.56 19.07
C ARG A 156 -16.19 9.80 20.23
N LYS A 157 -15.16 9.00 19.95
CA LYS A 157 -14.38 8.33 21.00
C LYS A 157 -13.76 9.34 21.97
N SER A 158 -13.13 10.39 21.47
CA SER A 158 -12.54 11.45 22.30
C SER A 158 -13.57 12.14 23.19
N ILE A 159 -14.75 12.47 22.65
CA ILE A 159 -15.86 13.06 23.43
C ILE A 159 -16.29 12.11 24.57
N ASN A 160 -16.44 10.82 24.27
CA ASN A 160 -16.82 9.82 25.28
C ASN A 160 -15.77 9.68 26.39
N VAL A 161 -14.48 9.68 26.04
CA VAL A 161 -13.37 9.63 27.02
C VAL A 161 -13.39 10.89 27.90
N ILE A 162 -13.53 12.07 27.31
CA ILE A 162 -13.63 13.34 28.06
C ILE A 162 -14.84 13.30 29.01
N HIS A 163 -15.99 12.81 28.54
CA HIS A 163 -17.19 12.69 29.36
C HIS A 163 -16.97 11.72 30.54
N HIS A 164 -16.35 10.57 30.29
CA HIS A 164 -16.05 9.58 31.33
C HIS A 164 -15.11 10.16 32.40
N ILE A 165 -14.03 10.84 32.00
CA ILE A 165 -13.10 11.51 32.92
C ILE A 165 -13.84 12.56 33.76
N LYS A 166 -14.73 13.36 33.14
CA LYS A 166 -15.55 14.34 33.86
C LYS A 166 -16.47 13.71 34.90
N LYS A 167 -16.96 12.50 34.67
CA LYS A 167 -17.81 11.74 35.60
C LYS A 167 -17.01 11.13 36.77
N LEU A 168 -15.78 10.69 36.52
CA LEU A 168 -14.88 10.16 37.55
C LEU A 168 -14.26 11.25 38.42
N ARG A 169 -14.26 12.51 37.96
CA ARG A 169 -13.79 13.64 38.75
C ARG A 169 -14.71 13.84 39.96
N PRO A 170 -14.23 13.68 41.20
CA PRO A 170 -15.05 13.90 42.39
C PRO A 170 -15.59 15.33 42.40
N ARG A 171 -16.85 15.51 42.83
CA ARG A 171 -17.40 16.85 43.07
C ARG A 171 -16.51 17.52 44.11
N ALA A 172 -16.04 18.73 43.81
CA ALA A 172 -15.33 19.53 44.81
C ALA A 172 -16.25 19.68 46.04
N PRO A 173 -15.76 19.42 47.26
CA PRO A 173 -16.54 19.67 48.46
C PRO A 173 -16.73 21.19 48.59
N GLY A 174 -17.98 21.64 48.60
CA GLY A 174 -18.35 23.01 48.95
C GLY A 174 -18.88 23.87 47.80
N SER A 175 -20.19 23.81 47.58
CA SER A 175 -21.00 24.95 47.14
C SER A 175 -22.43 24.67 47.60
N GLY A 176 -22.62 24.77 48.91
CA GLY A 176 -23.91 24.82 49.58
C GLY A 176 -23.90 26.02 50.52
#